data_AF-A0A947QWC8-F1
#
_entry.id   AF-A0A947QWC8-F1
#
_cell.length_a   1.000
_cell.length_b   1.000
_cell.length_c   1.000
_cell.angle_alpha   90.00
_cell.angle_beta   90.00
_cell.angle_gamma   90.00
#
_symmetry.space_group_name_H-M   'P 1'
#
loop_
_entity.id
_entity.type
_entity.pdbx_description
1 polymer ?
#
loop_
_entity_poly.entity_id
_entity_poly.type
_entity_poly.pdbx_seq_one_letter_code
_entity_poly.pdbx_strand_id
1 'polypeptide(L)'
;MAKQVIQVNGIVAECLPNTTFRVKLDDPNYPTDHEVLCHLSGKMRINYIRIIPGDAVTVELTPYDLYKGRIVFRHKGKPGTQAGPAIEEDIPEDSDSEEEISDEDNN
;
A
#
# COMPACT_ATOMS: atom_id res chain seq x y z
N MET A 1 24.30 -19.52 -2.46
CA MET A 1 23.88 -18.85 -1.21
C MET A 1 22.65 -18.02 -1.52
N ALA A 2 21.49 -18.37 -0.97
CA ALA A 2 20.25 -17.61 -1.18
C ALA A 2 20.36 -16.28 -0.45
N LYS A 3 20.29 -15.17 -1.19
CA LYS A 3 20.35 -13.82 -0.63
C LYS A 3 19.04 -13.60 0.12
N GLN A 4 19.06 -13.74 1.46
CA GLN A 4 17.90 -13.37 2.27
C GLN A 4 17.71 -11.87 2.13
N VAL A 5 16.68 -11.48 1.38
CA VAL A 5 16.28 -10.09 1.18
C VAL A 5 14.87 -9.95 1.75
N ILE A 6 14.65 -8.85 2.46
CA ILE A 6 13.35 -8.53 3.03
C ILE A 6 12.65 -7.58 2.05
N GLN A 7 11.45 -7.93 1.62
CA GLN A 7 10.62 -7.07 0.78
C GLN A 7 9.65 -6.32 1.66
N VAL A 8 9.63 -5.00 1.50
CA VAL A 8 8.83 -4.08 2.30
C VAL A 8 8.15 -3.08 1.38
N ASN A 9 6.92 -2.71 1.71
CA ASN A 9 6.20 -1.66 1.01
C ASN A 9 6.42 -0.29 1.68
N GLY A 10 6.46 0.75 0.86
CA GLY A 10 6.62 2.10 1.35
C GLY A 10 6.21 3.15 0.34
N ILE A 11 6.16 4.39 0.81
CA ILE A 11 5.80 5.57 0.02
C ILE A 11 7.04 6.43 -0.15
N VAL A 12 7.27 6.90 -1.38
CA VAL A 12 8.39 7.81 -1.67
C VAL A 12 8.09 9.17 -1.04
N ALA A 13 8.89 9.58 -0.06
CA ALA A 13 8.76 10.89 0.58
C ALA A 13 9.41 11.98 -0.26
N GLU A 14 10.68 11.78 -0.66
CA GLU A 14 11.47 12.79 -1.36
C GLU A 14 12.44 12.17 -2.37
N CYS A 15 12.74 12.93 -3.43
CA CYS A 15 13.74 12.57 -4.43
C CYS A 15 15.03 13.37 -4.19
N LEU A 16 16.14 12.68 -3.91
CA LEU A 16 17.46 13.28 -3.71
C LEU A 16 18.27 13.30 -5.01
N PRO A 17 19.27 14.20 -5.14
CA PRO A 17 20.24 14.12 -6.23
C PRO A 17 20.97 12.77 -6.22
N ASN A 18 21.42 12.31 -7.39
CA ASN A 18 22.10 11.01 -7.61
C ASN A 18 21.19 9.77 -7.69
N THR A 19 19.91 9.91 -8.06
CA THR A 19 18.99 8.75 -8.21
C THR A 19 18.78 8.00 -6.88
N THR A 20 18.79 8.76 -5.78
CA THR A 20 18.50 8.27 -4.44
C THR A 20 17.14 8.80 -4.03
N PHE A 21 16.37 7.98 -3.32
CA PHE A 21 15.01 8.32 -2.91
C PHE A 21 14.87 8.05 -1.43
N ARG A 22 14.23 8.96 -0.71
CA ARG A 22 13.76 8.71 0.65
C ARG A 22 12.43 7.99 0.55
N VAL A 23 12.37 6.79 1.12
CA VAL A 23 11.14 6.00 1.20
C VAL A 23 10.79 5.84 2.66
N LYS A 24 9.56 6.21 3.00
CA LYS A 24 8.96 5.96 4.30
C LYS A 24 8.31 4.57 4.28
N LEU A 25 8.73 3.70 5.19
CA LEU A 25 8.16 2.36 5.31
C LEU A 25 6.76 2.43 5.91
N ASP A 26 5.84 1.62 5.39
CA ASP A 26 4.44 1.53 5.85
C ASP A 26 4.17 0.24 6.64
N ASP A 27 5.18 -0.62 6.81
CA ASP A 27 5.00 -1.92 7.46
C ASP A 27 4.95 -1.81 9.01
N PRO A 28 3.98 -2.48 9.67
CA PRO A 28 3.77 -2.41 11.12
C PRO A 28 4.83 -3.14 11.96
N ASN A 29 5.69 -3.95 11.31
CA ASN A 29 6.75 -4.71 11.97
C ASN A 29 8.01 -3.87 12.27
N TYR A 30 8.07 -2.64 11.76
CA TYR A 30 9.18 -1.71 11.93
C TYR A 30 8.76 -0.54 12.82
N PRO A 31 9.73 0.09 13.52
CA PRO A 31 9.44 1.32 14.26
C PRO A 31 8.78 2.34 13.33
N THR A 32 7.70 2.93 13.81
CA THR A 32 6.93 3.94 13.08
C THR A 32 7.86 5.08 12.67
N ASP A 33 7.81 5.47 11.38
CA ASP A 33 8.60 6.57 10.79
C ASP A 33 10.04 6.25 10.36
N HIS A 34 10.33 4.98 10.03
CA HIS A 34 11.64 4.60 9.49
C HIS A 34 11.81 5.06 8.03
N GLU A 35 12.71 6.02 7.81
CA GLU A 35 13.12 6.48 6.49
C GLU A 35 14.33 5.71 5.95
N VAL A 36 14.23 5.27 4.70
CA VAL A 36 15.28 4.48 4.04
C VAL A 36 15.77 5.18 2.78
N LEU A 37 17.08 5.23 2.63
CA LEU A 37 17.74 5.69 1.42
C LEU A 37 17.79 4.55 0.41
N CYS A 38 17.03 4.71 -0.67
CA CYS A 38 16.88 3.69 -1.68
C CYS A 38 17.43 4.14 -3.03
N HIS A 39 18.04 3.22 -3.76
CA HIS A 39 18.41 3.43 -5.16
C HIS A 39 17.52 2.58 -6.08
N LEU A 40 17.37 3.03 -7.33
CA LEU A 40 16.67 2.26 -8.36
C LEU A 40 17.42 0.95 -8.65
N SER A 41 16.68 -0.16 -8.76
CA SER A 41 17.23 -1.39 -9.33
C SER A 41 17.62 -1.19 -10.81
N GLY A 42 18.59 -1.97 -11.28
CA GLY A 42 19.02 -1.93 -12.67
C GLY A 42 17.87 -2.17 -13.66
N LYS A 43 16.96 -3.10 -13.32
CA LYS A 43 15.75 -3.36 -14.13
C LYS A 43 14.90 -2.10 -14.30
N MET A 44 14.66 -1.36 -13.23
CA MET A 44 13.88 -0.11 -13.32
C MET A 44 14.57 0.96 -14.17
N ARG A 45 15.91 1.04 -14.15
CA ARG A 45 16.67 1.95 -15.02
C ARG A 45 16.53 1.59 -16.49
N ILE A 46 16.60 0.30 -16.83
CA ILE A 46 16.43 -0.20 -18.20
C ILE A 46 15.01 0.08 -18.70
N ASN A 47 14.01 -0.05 -17.84
CA ASN A 47 12.61 0.22 -18.15
C ASN A 47 12.24 1.71 -18.09
N TYR A 48 13.22 2.61 -17.93
CA TYR A 48 13.03 4.07 -17.85
C TYR A 48 11.92 4.49 -16.87
N ILE A 49 11.80 3.79 -15.73
CA ILE A 49 10.77 4.09 -14.74
C ILE A 49 11.15 5.38 -14.01
N ARG A 50 10.33 6.43 -14.19
CA ARG A 50 10.42 7.66 -13.42
C ARG A 50 9.64 7.49 -12.11
N ILE A 51 10.26 7.86 -10.99
CA ILE A 51 9.63 7.89 -9.67
C ILE A 51 9.38 9.36 -9.30
N ILE A 52 8.20 9.62 -8.75
CA ILE A 52 7.75 10.92 -8.26
C ILE A 52 7.51 10.78 -6.74
N PRO A 53 7.74 11.82 -5.93
CA PRO A 53 7.30 11.81 -4.53
C PRO A 53 5.80 11.50 -4.42
N GLY A 54 5.42 10.67 -3.47
CA GLY A 54 4.06 10.16 -3.28
C GLY A 54 3.76 8.84 -4.00
N ASP A 55 4.67 8.32 -4.83
CA ASP A 55 4.49 7.00 -5.43
C ASP A 55 4.62 5.87 -4.41
N ALA A 56 3.73 4.88 -4.51
CA ALA A 56 3.83 3.63 -3.78
C ALA A 56 4.86 2.70 -4.45
N VAL A 57 5.83 2.21 -3.68
CA VAL A 57 6.95 1.41 -4.16
C VAL A 57 7.21 0.22 -3.26
N THR A 58 7.78 -0.84 -3.84
CA THR A 58 8.29 -1.98 -3.08
C THR A 58 9.81 -1.94 -3.08
N VAL A 59 10.36 -2.00 -1.87
CA VAL A 59 11.78 -1.90 -1.56
C VAL A 59 12.28 -3.24 -1.04
N GLU A 60 13.45 -3.64 -1.51
CA GLU A 60 14.21 -4.75 -0.96
C GLU A 60 15.32 -4.23 -0.04
N LEU A 61 15.27 -4.67 1.21
CA LEU A 61 16.29 -4.40 2.22
C LEU A 61 17.14 -5.65 2.43
N THR A 62 18.39 -5.42 2.81
CA THR A 62 19.26 -6.50 3.26
C THR A 62 19.08 -6.62 4.77
N PRO A 63 19.00 -7.84 5.35
CA PRO A 63 18.85 -8.02 6.80
C PRO A 63 20.00 -7.42 7.63
N TYR A 64 21.12 -7.11 6.98
CA TYR A 64 22.28 -6.47 7.59
C TYR A 64 22.18 -4.94 7.67
N ASP A 65 21.38 -4.30 6.81
CA ASP A 65 21.23 -2.84 6.75
C ASP A 65 19.79 -2.47 6.37
N LEU A 66 19.08 -1.93 7.35
CA LEU A 66 17.69 -1.49 7.23
C LEU A 66 17.57 -0.05 6.75
N TYR A 67 18.66 0.72 6.66
CA TYR A 67 18.67 2.12 6.20
C TYR A 67 18.96 2.26 4.71
N LYS A 68 19.44 1.18 4.09
CA LYS A 68 19.73 1.12 2.65
C LYS A 68 18.84 0.10 1.96
N GLY A 69 18.16 0.56 0.93
CA GLY A 69 17.24 -0.26 0.16
C GLY A 69 17.44 -0.20 -1.33
N ARG A 70 16.81 -1.15 -2.02
CA ARG A 70 16.72 -1.19 -3.48
C ARG A 70 15.26 -1.17 -3.90
N ILE A 71 14.89 -0.19 -4.72
CA ILE A 71 13.54 -0.14 -5.28
C ILE A 71 13.45 -1.15 -6.42
N VAL A 72 12.54 -2.11 -6.28
CA VAL A 72 12.34 -3.18 -7.27
C VAL A 72 11.10 -2.93 -8.11
N PHE A 73 10.06 -2.37 -7.52
CA PHE A 73 8.78 -2.19 -8.18
C PHE A 73 8.13 -0.87 -7.81
N ARG A 74 7.45 -0.26 -8.79
CA ARG A 74 6.56 0.90 -8.60
C ARG A 74 5.14 0.45 -8.89
N HIS A 75 4.24 0.64 -7.94
CA HIS A 75 2.82 0.33 -8.13
C HIS A 75 2.18 1.45 -8.96
N LYS A 76 1.94 1.19 -10.26
CA LYS A 76 1.06 2.04 -11.06
C LYS A 76 -0.38 1.59 -10.78
N GLY A 77 -1.21 2.46 -10.20
CA GLY A 77 -2.65 2.25 -10.19
C GLY A 77 -3.10 1.98 -11.62
N LYS A 78 -3.73 0.83 -11.87
CA LYS A 78 -4.19 0.45 -13.22
C LYS A 78 -5.06 1.57 -13.78
N PRO A 79 -4.69 2.26 -14.87
CA PRO A 79 -5.67 3.02 -15.61
C PRO A 79 -6.47 1.99 -16.43
N GLY A 80 -7.75 1.82 -16.11
CA GLY A 80 -8.72 1.15 -16.99
C GLY A 80 -8.71 -0.38 -16.98
N THR A 81 -9.36 -0.96 -15.97
CA THR A 81 -10.30 -2.06 -16.25
C THR A 81 -11.67 -1.58 -15.76
N GLN A 82 -12.25 -0.66 -16.53
CA GLN A 82 -13.70 -0.54 -16.59
C GLN A 82 -14.16 -1.57 -17.62
N ALA A 83 -14.47 -2.78 -17.18
CA ALA A 83 -15.58 -3.51 -17.78
C ALA A 83 -16.84 -2.96 -17.07
N GLY A 84 -17.79 -2.49 -17.87
CA GLY A 84 -18.75 -1.45 -17.49
C GLY A 84 -19.88 -1.82 -16.52
N PRO A 85 -20.86 -0.91 -16.40
CA PRO A 85 -21.91 -0.90 -15.39
C PRO A 85 -23.14 -1.72 -15.82
N ALA A 86 -23.83 -2.32 -14.85
CA ALA A 86 -25.22 -2.77 -14.90
C ALA A 86 -25.76 -2.66 -13.46
N ILE A 87 -26.43 -1.56 -13.12
CA ILE A 87 -27.89 -1.35 -13.08
C ILE A 87 -28.53 -2.05 -11.87
N GLU A 88 -29.24 -1.22 -11.08
CA GLU A 88 -30.18 -1.56 -10.00
C GLU A 88 -31.10 -2.72 -10.36
N GLU A 89 -31.30 -3.66 -9.43
CA GLU A 89 -32.63 -4.22 -9.19
C GLU A 89 -32.84 -4.34 -7.67
N ASP A 90 -33.81 -3.55 -7.20
CA ASP A 90 -34.75 -3.78 -6.12
C ASP A 90 -34.28 -3.77 -4.67
N ILE A 91 -34.56 -2.62 -4.07
CA ILE A 91 -35.02 -2.47 -2.68
C ILE A 91 -36.23 -3.40 -2.48
N PRO A 92 -36.21 -4.37 -1.55
CA PRO A 92 -37.45 -4.80 -0.93
C PRO A 92 -37.83 -3.76 0.13
N GLU A 93 -38.75 -2.87 -0.24
CA GLU A 93 -39.67 -2.25 0.70
C GLU A 93 -40.68 -3.32 1.07
N ASP A 94 -40.48 -3.99 2.20
CA ASP A 94 -41.45 -4.85 2.87
C ASP A 94 -40.76 -5.41 4.13
N SER A 95 -41.29 -5.33 5.35
CA SER A 95 -42.52 -4.78 5.87
C SER A 95 -42.30 -4.64 7.39
N ASP A 96 -43.12 -3.81 8.04
CA ASP A 96 -43.37 -3.84 9.47
C ASP A 96 -43.47 -5.28 10.04
N SER A 97 -42.87 -5.49 11.22
CA SER A 97 -43.40 -6.28 12.37
C SER A 97 -42.26 -6.56 13.34
N GLU A 98 -42.37 -6.39 14.66
CA GLU A 98 -43.40 -5.93 15.56
C GLU A 98 -42.66 -5.59 16.87
N GLU A 99 -43.24 -4.67 17.65
CA GLU A 99 -42.84 -4.37 19.02
C GLU A 99 -43.01 -5.62 19.91
N GLU A 100 -42.04 -5.89 20.79
CA GLU A 100 -42.35 -6.41 22.12
C GLU A 100 -41.45 -5.72 23.15
N ILE A 101 -41.95 -4.62 23.71
CA ILE A 101 -41.66 -4.28 25.10
C ILE A 101 -43.00 -4.35 25.81
N SER A 102 -43.29 -5.50 26.40
CA SER A 102 -44.24 -5.58 27.50
C SER A 102 -43.45 -5.81 28.78
N ASP A 103 -43.52 -4.82 29.65
CA ASP A 103 -42.94 -4.77 30.98
C ASP A 103 -43.35 -5.99 31.82
N GLU A 104 -42.36 -6.76 32.29
CA GLU A 104 -42.53 -7.72 33.38
C GLU A 104 -42.34 -7.01 34.73
N ASP A 105 -43.41 -7.07 35.51
CA ASP A 105 -43.44 -7.24 36.96
C ASP A 105 -43.03 -6.07 37.86
N ASN A 106 -44.05 -5.26 38.18
CA ASN A 106 -44.12 -4.52 39.45
C ASN A 106 -45.04 -5.29 40.41
N ASN A 107 -44.48 -5.94 41.42
CA ASN A 107 -45.18 -6.32 42.66
C ASN A 107 -44.34 -5.95 43.89
#